data_AF-A0A2E7JAQ3-F1
#
_entry.id   AF-A0A2E7JAQ3-F1
#
_cell.length_a   1.000
_cell.length_b   1.000
_cell.length_c   1.000
_cell.angle_alpha   90.00
_cell.angle_beta   90.00
_cell.angle_gamma   90.00
#
_symmetry.space_group_name_H-M   'P 1'
#
loop_
_entity.id
_entity.type
_entity.pdbx_description
1 polymer ?
#
loop_
_entity_poly.entity_id
_entity_poly.type
_entity_poly.pdbx_seq_one_letter_code
_entity_poly.pdbx_strand_id
1 'polypeptide(L)'
;MPQIGEGKANGDNGHEDFGRMRETGIEGDKFAFRTPSLLNVEHTGPFGHAGAYDSLEAVIRHHLNPTQAIDDYFAAGGECSALAQNESNATCEDYSGGYAEENTRKVLAALEADQAEGTSLLTNTELSDRQVGYLVSFLEALTDPCLEDSACLSQWIPQDLDEEDGNRLEIIDQFESQLLAN
;
A
#
# COMPACT_ATOMS: atom_id res chain seq x y z
N MET A 1 7.07 4.75 3.37
CA MET A 1 5.61 4.80 3.12
C MET A 1 4.92 4.99 4.46
N PRO A 2 3.83 5.77 4.54
CA PRO A 2 3.06 5.88 5.77
C PRO A 2 2.68 4.51 6.32
N GLN A 3 2.88 4.32 7.61
CA GLN A 3 2.43 3.16 8.35
C GLN A 3 1.08 3.52 8.96
N ILE A 4 0.02 2.96 8.39
CA ILE A 4 -1.35 3.12 8.86
C ILE A 4 -1.87 1.79 9.42
N GLY A 5 -3.02 1.81 10.08
CA GLY A 5 -3.58 0.65 10.75
C GLY A 5 -2.84 0.22 12.02
N GLU A 6 -3.25 -0.94 12.56
CA GLU A 6 -2.82 -1.52 13.85
C GLU A 6 -1.33 -1.92 13.92
N GLY A 7 -0.62 -1.95 12.80
CA GLY A 7 0.75 -2.45 12.72
C GLY A 7 0.87 -3.95 13.00
N LYS A 8 1.99 -4.37 13.62
CA LYS A 8 2.34 -5.79 13.84
C LYS A 8 2.74 -6.12 15.29
N ALA A 9 2.16 -5.42 16.27
CA ALA A 9 2.41 -5.65 17.70
C ALA A 9 3.87 -5.40 18.16
N ASN A 10 4.61 -4.54 17.45
CA ASN A 10 5.99 -4.18 17.80
C ASN A 10 6.09 -2.75 18.33
N GLY A 11 7.29 -2.37 18.79
CA GLY A 11 7.56 -1.03 19.28
C GLY A 11 7.00 -0.76 20.67
N ASP A 12 7.31 0.43 21.20
CA ASP A 12 6.95 0.80 22.57
C ASP A 12 5.44 1.02 22.74
N ASN A 13 4.75 1.42 21.67
CA ASN A 13 3.30 1.60 21.65
C ASN A 13 2.55 0.33 21.21
N GLY A 14 3.26 -0.72 20.78
CA GLY A 14 2.63 -1.97 20.30
C GLY A 14 1.95 -1.86 18.94
N HIS A 15 2.12 -0.77 18.20
CA HIS A 15 1.50 -0.56 16.89
C HIS A 15 2.53 -0.40 15.75
N GLU A 16 3.81 -0.68 15.96
CA GLU A 16 4.84 -0.59 14.92
C GLU A 16 4.87 -1.83 14.02
N ASP A 17 5.13 -1.64 12.73
CA ASP A 17 5.46 -2.70 11.78
C ASP A 17 6.98 -2.70 11.52
N PHE A 18 7.70 -3.60 12.19
CA PHE A 18 9.16 -3.74 12.02
C PHE A 18 9.55 -4.41 10.69
N GLY A 19 8.58 -4.84 9.87
CA GLY A 19 8.84 -5.53 8.62
C GLY A 19 9.66 -6.80 8.83
N ARG A 20 10.72 -6.97 8.04
CA ARG A 20 11.57 -8.17 8.02
C ARG A 20 12.19 -8.51 9.37
N MET A 21 12.57 -7.51 10.18
CA MET A 21 13.11 -7.75 11.52
C MET A 21 12.17 -8.58 12.40
N ARG A 22 10.85 -8.45 12.25
CA ARG A 22 9.89 -9.26 13.02
C ARG A 22 10.12 -10.76 12.81
N GLU A 23 10.53 -11.13 11.60
CA GLU A 23 10.75 -12.52 11.20
C GLU A 23 12.20 -12.97 11.42
N THR A 24 13.18 -12.07 11.31
CA THR A 24 14.62 -12.41 11.41
C THR A 24 15.22 -12.17 12.79
N GLY A 25 14.67 -11.24 13.58
CA GLY A 25 15.23 -10.77 14.84
C GLY A 25 16.52 -9.95 14.70
N ILE A 26 16.93 -9.60 13.48
CA ILE A 26 18.16 -8.85 13.21
C ILE A 26 17.82 -7.36 13.12
N GLU A 27 18.45 -6.52 13.94
CA GLU A 27 18.17 -5.07 13.98
C GLU A 27 18.38 -4.39 12.61
N GLY A 28 19.39 -4.82 11.85
CA GLY A 28 19.65 -4.28 10.50
C GLY A 28 18.58 -4.62 9.46
N ASP A 29 17.61 -5.48 9.78
CA ASP A 29 16.45 -5.78 8.92
C ASP A 29 15.22 -4.93 9.29
N LYS A 30 15.33 -4.01 10.26
CA LYS A 30 14.19 -3.23 10.74
C LYS A 30 13.66 -2.31 9.64
N PHE A 31 12.33 -2.28 9.50
CA PHE A 31 11.60 -1.54 8.46
C PHE A 31 11.91 -1.97 7.02
N ALA A 32 12.66 -3.06 6.82
CA ALA A 32 12.84 -3.63 5.50
C ALA A 32 11.61 -4.46 5.10
N PHE A 33 11.14 -4.27 3.87
CA PHE A 33 10.04 -5.06 3.30
C PHE A 33 10.51 -5.73 2.02
N ARG A 34 9.86 -6.84 1.66
CA ARG A 34 10.10 -7.49 0.37
C ARG A 34 9.64 -6.56 -0.75
N THR A 35 10.50 -6.29 -1.72
CA THR A 35 10.13 -5.56 -2.94
C THR A 35 9.02 -6.33 -3.67
N PRO A 36 7.82 -5.76 -3.86
CA PRO A 36 6.74 -6.42 -4.57
C PRO A 36 7.01 -6.46 -6.08
N SER A 37 6.30 -7.36 -6.78
CA SER A 37 6.22 -7.29 -8.24
C SER A 37 5.45 -6.03 -8.67
N LEU A 38 5.78 -5.49 -9.84
CA LEU A 38 5.04 -4.39 -10.47
C LEU A 38 4.14 -4.86 -11.62
N LEU A 39 4.10 -6.16 -11.91
CA LEU A 39 3.13 -6.72 -12.86
C LEU A 39 1.72 -6.56 -12.31
N ASN A 40 0.80 -6.10 -13.16
CA ASN A 40 -0.59 -5.82 -12.82
C ASN A 40 -0.79 -4.77 -11.71
N VAL A 41 0.23 -3.95 -11.43
CA VAL A 41 0.20 -3.05 -10.28
C VAL A 41 -0.95 -2.04 -10.34
N GLU A 42 -1.42 -1.66 -11.53
CA GLU A 42 -2.59 -0.81 -11.71
C GLU A 42 -3.85 -1.32 -10.96
N HIS A 43 -4.04 -2.64 -10.87
CA HIS A 43 -5.21 -3.26 -10.27
C HIS A 43 -4.95 -3.88 -8.88
N THR A 44 -3.81 -3.60 -8.24
CA THR A 44 -3.48 -4.13 -6.90
C THR A 44 -3.45 -3.05 -5.82
N GLY A 45 -4.16 -1.94 -6.05
CA GLY A 45 -4.35 -0.91 -5.04
C GLY A 45 -5.25 -1.38 -3.88
N PRO A 46 -5.26 -0.66 -2.75
CA PRO A 46 -4.39 0.48 -2.44
C PRO A 46 -2.93 0.05 -2.18
N PHE A 47 -2.00 1.00 -2.27
CA PHE A 47 -0.57 0.74 -2.45
C PHE A 47 0.26 0.93 -1.18
N GLY A 48 1.41 0.24 -1.15
CA GLY A 48 2.35 0.23 -0.03
C GLY A 48 2.06 -0.92 0.95
N HIS A 49 2.95 -1.12 1.92
CA HIS A 49 2.84 -2.25 2.86
C HIS A 49 1.56 -2.23 3.72
N ALA A 50 1.02 -1.03 3.95
CA ALA A 50 -0.20 -0.79 4.71
C ALA A 50 -1.36 -0.25 3.85
N GLY A 51 -1.20 -0.17 2.52
CA GLY A 51 -2.24 0.35 1.63
C GLY A 51 -2.53 1.84 1.82
N ALA A 52 -1.51 2.68 2.04
CA ALA A 52 -1.69 4.09 2.39
C ALA A 52 -1.93 5.04 1.20
N TYR A 53 -1.89 4.56 -0.04
CA TYR A 53 -2.09 5.40 -1.22
C TYR A 53 -3.06 4.76 -2.21
N ASP A 54 -4.00 5.57 -2.72
CA ASP A 54 -5.00 5.13 -3.71
C ASP A 54 -4.54 5.32 -5.17
N SER A 55 -3.34 5.84 -5.42
CA SER A 55 -2.82 6.05 -6.79
C SER A 55 -1.34 5.72 -6.95
N LEU A 56 -0.98 5.23 -8.15
CA LEU A 56 0.42 4.99 -8.52
C LEU A 56 1.24 6.27 -8.51
N GLU A 57 0.65 7.40 -8.92
CA GLU A 57 1.32 8.71 -8.88
C GLU A 57 1.74 9.08 -7.46
N ALA A 58 0.87 8.91 -6.46
CA ALA A 58 1.20 9.25 -5.08
C ALA A 58 2.33 8.37 -4.53
N VAL A 59 2.34 7.09 -4.89
CA VAL A 59 3.45 6.16 -4.56
C VAL A 59 4.75 6.61 -5.19
N ILE A 60 4.73 6.97 -6.48
CA ILE A 60 5.93 7.46 -7.19
C ILE A 60 6.46 8.72 -6.49
N ARG A 61 5.59 9.71 -6.23
CA ARG A 61 5.99 10.95 -5.55
C ARG A 61 6.54 10.70 -4.15
N HIS A 62 6.01 9.72 -3.42
CA HIS A 62 6.60 9.31 -2.14
C HIS A 62 8.03 8.81 -2.29
N HIS A 63 8.33 8.02 -3.31
CA HIS A 63 9.69 7.53 -3.53
C HIS A 63 10.66 8.64 -3.99
N LEU A 64 10.15 9.70 -4.62
CA LEU A 64 10.96 10.84 -5.05
C LEU A 64 11.39 11.72 -3.87
N ASN A 65 10.50 11.95 -2.90
CA ASN A 65 10.78 12.73 -1.70
C ASN A 65 9.92 12.25 -0.53
N PRO A 66 10.40 11.28 0.27
CA PRO A 66 9.63 10.69 1.35
C PRO A 66 9.24 11.69 2.44
N THR A 67 10.13 12.62 2.80
CA THR A 67 9.87 13.65 3.82
C THR A 67 8.68 14.52 3.40
N GLN A 68 8.74 15.11 2.20
CA GLN A 68 7.66 15.96 1.69
C GLN A 68 6.34 15.18 1.53
N ALA A 69 6.41 13.96 0.99
CA ALA A 69 5.22 13.15 0.78
C ALA A 69 4.53 12.73 2.10
N ILE A 70 5.30 12.54 3.18
CA ILE A 70 4.75 12.25 4.51
C ILE A 70 4.09 13.51 5.09
N ASP A 71 4.74 14.67 4.97
CA ASP A 71 4.16 15.94 5.41
C ASP A 71 2.83 16.22 4.71
N ASP A 72 2.81 16.10 3.38
CA ASP A 72 1.61 16.31 2.58
C ASP A 72 0.51 15.29 2.92
N TYR A 73 0.88 14.03 3.15
CA TYR A 73 -0.07 12.98 3.51
C TYR A 73 -0.82 13.29 4.81
N PHE A 74 -0.11 13.65 5.88
CA PHE A 74 -0.75 13.98 7.16
C PHE A 74 -1.41 15.36 7.14
N ALA A 75 -0.88 16.33 6.38
CA ALA A 75 -1.55 17.62 6.17
C ALA A 75 -2.89 17.50 5.43
N ALA A 76 -3.03 16.49 4.55
CA ALA A 76 -4.28 16.20 3.86
C ALA A 76 -5.33 15.50 4.75
N GLY A 77 -4.96 15.07 5.97
CA GLY A 77 -5.81 14.35 6.92
C GLY A 77 -5.41 12.88 7.14
N GLY A 78 -4.28 12.44 6.57
CA GLY A 78 -3.70 11.12 6.77
C GLY A 78 -4.63 9.96 6.40
N GLU A 79 -4.50 8.86 7.14
CA GLU A 79 -5.28 7.60 7.00
C GLU A 79 -6.80 7.83 6.83
N CYS A 80 -7.33 8.86 7.46
CA CYS A 80 -8.78 9.06 7.59
C CYS A 80 -9.40 9.78 6.39
N SER A 81 -8.57 10.47 5.62
CA SER A 81 -8.95 11.27 4.45
C SER A 81 -8.45 10.68 3.14
N ALA A 82 -7.38 9.87 3.21
CA ALA A 82 -6.61 9.44 2.07
C ALA A 82 -7.10 8.11 1.48
N LEU A 83 -7.96 7.35 2.18
CA LEU A 83 -8.46 6.06 1.73
C LEU A 83 -9.97 6.05 1.56
N ALA A 84 -10.41 5.73 0.34
CA ALA A 84 -11.83 5.50 0.03
C ALA A 84 -12.45 4.33 0.81
N GLN A 85 -11.63 3.45 1.40
CA GLN A 85 -12.05 2.31 2.23
C GLN A 85 -12.53 2.71 3.63
N ASN A 86 -12.33 3.97 4.03
CA ASN A 86 -12.80 4.46 5.31
C ASN A 86 -14.32 4.71 5.24
N GLU A 87 -15.11 3.72 5.66
CA GLU A 87 -16.56 3.91 5.77
C GLU A 87 -16.87 5.03 6.77
N SER A 88 -17.89 5.82 6.41
CA SER A 88 -18.20 7.17 6.91
C SER A 88 -18.49 7.37 8.41
N ASN A 89 -18.12 6.45 9.30
CA ASN A 89 -18.34 6.57 10.74
C ASN A 89 -17.19 6.07 11.64
N ALA A 90 -16.06 5.62 11.07
CA ALA A 90 -14.88 5.26 11.85
C ALA A 90 -13.97 6.48 12.04
N THR A 91 -13.50 6.68 13.27
CA THR A 91 -12.55 7.75 13.61
C THR A 91 -11.12 7.28 13.35
N CYS A 92 -10.20 8.22 13.17
CA CYS A 92 -8.77 7.91 12.98
C CYS A 92 -8.17 7.03 14.08
N GLU A 93 -8.67 7.16 15.31
CA GLU A 93 -8.21 6.36 16.44
C GLU A 93 -8.58 4.88 16.29
N ASP A 94 -9.64 4.55 15.54
CA ASP A 94 -10.16 3.19 15.44
C ASP A 94 -9.28 2.26 14.61
N TYR A 95 -8.40 2.79 13.74
CA TYR A 95 -7.59 1.97 12.83
C TYR A 95 -6.14 1.82 13.26
N SER A 96 -5.51 2.89 13.76
CA SER A 96 -4.08 2.89 14.12
C SER A 96 -3.80 3.17 15.59
N GLY A 97 -4.84 3.21 16.43
CA GLY A 97 -4.72 3.64 17.83
C GLY A 97 -4.27 5.09 17.99
N GLY A 98 -4.32 5.89 16.91
CA GLY A 98 -3.79 7.25 16.86
C GLY A 98 -2.27 7.34 16.61
N TYR A 99 -1.59 6.22 16.32
CA TYR A 99 -0.13 6.17 16.19
C TYR A 99 0.40 6.24 14.75
N ALA A 100 -0.47 6.38 13.73
CA ALA A 100 -0.04 6.37 12.33
C ALA A 100 1.06 7.41 12.02
N GLU A 101 0.88 8.66 12.46
CA GLU A 101 1.90 9.69 12.25
C GLU A 101 3.17 9.39 13.03
N GLU A 102 3.07 9.08 14.32
CA GLU A 102 4.24 8.74 15.16
C GLU A 102 5.07 7.61 14.54
N ASN A 103 4.43 6.50 14.17
CA ASN A 103 5.09 5.32 13.61
C ASN A 103 5.70 5.63 12.23
N THR A 104 4.99 6.38 11.39
CA THR A 104 5.53 6.83 10.10
C THR A 104 6.78 7.70 10.29
N ARG A 105 6.79 8.60 11.27
CA ARG A 105 7.93 9.48 11.54
C ARG A 105 9.13 8.72 12.09
N LYS A 106 8.94 7.63 12.84
CA LYS A 106 10.04 6.73 13.26
C LYS A 106 10.72 6.08 12.05
N VAL A 107 9.94 5.61 11.08
CA VAL A 107 10.48 5.03 9.83
C VAL A 107 11.21 6.10 9.00
N LEU A 108 10.65 7.31 8.91
CA LEU A 108 11.32 8.43 8.22
C LEU A 108 12.66 8.77 8.87
N ALA A 109 12.72 8.83 10.20
CA ALA A 109 13.97 9.09 10.92
C ALA A 109 15.03 8.01 10.67
N ALA A 110 14.62 6.74 10.58
CA ALA A 110 15.54 5.65 10.21
C ALA A 110 16.07 5.81 8.78
N LEU A 111 15.20 6.14 7.83
CA LEU A 111 15.61 6.42 6.45
C LEU A 111 16.57 7.61 6.35
N GLU A 112 16.29 8.70 7.06
CA GLU A 112 17.16 9.89 7.09
C GLU A 112 18.53 9.58 7.68
N ALA A 113 18.60 8.71 8.70
CA ALA A 113 19.86 8.21 9.24
C ALA A 113 20.63 7.39 8.19
N ASP A 114 19.98 6.45 7.51
CA ASP A 114 20.59 5.64 6.44
C ASP A 114 21.06 6.52 5.27
N GLN A 115 20.30 7.56 4.92
CA GLN A 115 20.70 8.54 3.89
C GLN A 115 21.93 9.34 4.33
N ALA A 116 21.99 9.81 5.58
CA ALA A 116 23.12 10.54 6.13
C ALA A 116 24.41 9.70 6.20
N GLU A 117 24.26 8.39 6.43
CA GLU A 117 25.36 7.42 6.41
C GLU A 117 25.73 6.96 4.98
N GLY A 118 24.92 7.29 3.98
CA GLY A 118 25.12 6.87 2.59
C GLY A 118 24.85 5.38 2.35
N THR A 119 24.08 4.73 3.23
CA THR A 119 23.70 3.32 3.14
C THR A 119 22.35 3.11 2.46
N SER A 120 21.49 4.14 2.43
CA SER A 120 20.19 4.07 1.77
C SER A 120 20.32 4.06 0.24
N LEU A 121 19.56 3.16 -0.40
CA LEU A 121 19.34 3.17 -1.85
C LEU A 121 18.28 4.19 -2.29
N LEU A 122 17.47 4.68 -1.34
CA LEU A 122 16.40 5.64 -1.59
C LEU A 122 16.90 7.03 -1.24
N THR A 123 17.23 7.82 -2.26
CA THR A 123 17.65 9.22 -2.13
C THR A 123 16.66 10.15 -2.82
N ASN A 124 16.54 11.38 -2.32
CA ASN A 124 15.67 12.36 -2.93
C ASN A 124 16.05 12.60 -4.40
N THR A 125 15.05 12.54 -5.26
CA THR A 125 15.21 12.66 -6.72
C THR A 125 14.15 13.61 -7.25
N GLU A 126 14.57 14.58 -8.05
CA GLU A 126 13.65 15.55 -8.66
C GLU A 126 13.24 15.09 -10.05
N LEU A 127 11.94 14.88 -10.26
CA LEU A 127 11.34 14.63 -11.57
C LEU A 127 10.24 15.66 -11.84
N SER A 128 10.12 16.09 -13.09
CA SER A 128 8.98 16.91 -13.52
C SER A 128 7.68 16.10 -13.54
N ASP A 129 6.54 16.78 -13.45
CA ASP A 129 5.21 16.12 -13.56
C ASP A 129 5.07 15.30 -14.85
N ARG A 130 5.69 15.75 -15.94
CA ARG A 130 5.72 15.00 -17.20
C ARG A 130 6.46 13.67 -17.06
N GLN A 131 7.59 13.66 -16.35
CA GLN A 131 8.36 12.42 -16.13
C GLN A 131 7.63 11.48 -15.17
N VAL A 132 6.96 12.03 -14.15
CA VAL A 132 6.07 11.26 -13.27
C VAL A 132 4.96 10.60 -14.10
N GLY A 133 4.31 11.36 -14.99
CA GLY A 133 3.31 10.81 -15.91
C GLY A 133 3.82 9.69 -16.80
N TYR A 134 5.07 9.77 -17.29
CA TYR A 134 5.68 8.67 -18.04
C TYR A 134 5.92 7.41 -17.20
N LEU A 135 6.26 7.57 -15.92
CA LEU A 135 6.39 6.43 -15.01
C LEU A 135 5.04 5.77 -14.76
N VAL A 136 3.98 6.57 -14.54
CA VAL A 136 2.61 6.06 -14.39
C VAL A 136 2.19 5.26 -15.62
N SER A 137 2.30 5.83 -16.82
CA SER A 137 1.95 5.10 -18.05
C SER A 137 2.80 3.85 -18.30
N PHE A 138 4.06 3.86 -17.85
CA PHE A 138 4.89 2.67 -17.92
C PHE A 138 4.39 1.56 -16.98
N LEU A 139 3.96 1.91 -15.76
CA LEU A 139 3.41 0.95 -14.80
C LEU A 139 2.06 0.38 -15.24
N GLU A 140 1.18 1.22 -15.79
CA GLU A 140 -0.10 0.80 -16.39
C GLU A 140 0.12 -0.17 -17.57
N ALA A 141 1.19 0.02 -18.35
CA ALA A 141 1.56 -0.91 -19.42
C ALA A 141 2.05 -2.29 -18.93
N LEU A 142 2.20 -2.49 -17.61
CA LEU A 142 2.51 -3.80 -17.01
C LEU A 142 1.25 -4.60 -16.65
N THR A 143 0.07 -4.11 -17.02
CA THR A 143 -1.21 -4.78 -16.83
C THR A 143 -1.43 -5.84 -17.92
N ASP A 144 -1.71 -7.07 -17.49
CA ASP A 144 -2.21 -8.12 -18.38
C ASP A 144 -3.63 -7.75 -18.84
N PRO A 145 -3.90 -7.60 -20.15
CA PRO A 145 -5.21 -7.21 -20.66
C PRO A 145 -6.35 -8.15 -20.24
N CYS A 146 -6.02 -9.40 -19.86
CA CYS A 146 -7.00 -10.34 -19.36
C CYS A 146 -7.69 -9.84 -18.09
N LEU A 147 -7.02 -9.04 -17.24
CA LEU A 147 -7.60 -8.47 -16.03
C LEU A 147 -8.74 -7.48 -16.30
N GLU A 148 -8.78 -6.90 -17.50
CA GLU A 148 -9.81 -5.94 -17.91
C GLU A 148 -10.95 -6.61 -18.69
N ASP A 149 -10.83 -7.90 -18.98
CA ASP A 149 -11.81 -8.69 -19.74
C ASP A 149 -12.38 -9.82 -18.86
N SER A 150 -13.62 -9.65 -18.43
CA SER A 150 -14.32 -10.64 -17.61
C SER A 150 -14.45 -12.01 -18.28
N ALA A 151 -14.55 -12.07 -19.62
CA ALA A 151 -14.57 -13.33 -20.34
C ALA A 151 -13.19 -14.01 -20.31
N CYS A 152 -12.11 -13.24 -20.38
CA CYS A 152 -10.75 -13.77 -20.24
C CYS A 152 -10.47 -14.23 -18.80
N LEU A 153 -10.91 -13.46 -17.79
CA LEU A 153 -10.81 -13.81 -16.37
C LEU A 153 -11.62 -15.04 -15.96
N SER A 154 -12.71 -15.33 -16.68
CA SER A 154 -13.67 -16.39 -16.33
C SER A 154 -13.05 -17.76 -16.07
N GLN A 155 -11.91 -18.07 -16.70
CA GLN A 155 -11.21 -19.34 -16.52
C GLN A 155 -10.64 -19.54 -15.10
N TRP A 156 -10.49 -18.45 -14.33
CA TRP A 156 -10.02 -18.47 -12.94
C TRP A 156 -11.13 -18.16 -11.93
N ILE A 157 -12.36 -17.91 -12.38
CA ILE A 157 -13.52 -17.73 -11.51
C ILE A 157 -14.16 -19.12 -11.31
N PRO A 158 -14.33 -19.58 -10.05
CA PRO A 158 -14.91 -20.90 -9.80
C PRO A 158 -16.36 -20.98 -10.32
N GLN A 159 -16.65 -22.03 -11.09
CA GLN A 159 -17.93 -22.26 -11.77
C GLN A 159 -19.00 -22.84 -10.85
N ASP A 160 -18.59 -23.71 -9.93
CA ASP A 160 -19.50 -24.48 -9.09
C ASP A 160 -19.74 -23.74 -7.77
N LEU A 161 -21.00 -23.68 -7.33
CA LEU A 161 -21.43 -23.09 -6.06
C LEU A 161 -21.29 -24.07 -4.88
N ASP A 162 -20.67 -25.24 -5.07
CA ASP A 162 -20.41 -26.17 -3.98
C ASP A 162 -19.27 -25.63 -3.10
N GLU A 163 -19.64 -24.76 -2.15
CA GLU A 163 -18.79 -24.37 -1.04
C GLU A 163 -18.60 -25.56 -0.10
N GLU A 164 -17.37 -26.07 -0.01
CA GLU A 164 -17.04 -27.18 0.87
C GLU A 164 -16.83 -26.73 2.34
N ASP A 165 -16.46 -25.46 2.57
CA ASP A 165 -16.09 -24.94 3.89
C ASP A 165 -16.73 -23.59 4.30
N GLY A 166 -17.49 -22.95 3.40
CA GLY A 166 -18.16 -21.66 3.65
C GLY A 166 -17.22 -20.45 3.73
N ASN A 167 -15.96 -20.57 3.29
CA ASN A 167 -14.98 -19.48 3.30
C ASN A 167 -14.76 -18.87 1.91
N ARG A 168 -15.59 -19.19 0.91
CA ARG A 168 -15.41 -18.66 -0.44
C ARG A 168 -15.75 -17.18 -0.45
N LEU A 169 -14.87 -16.38 -1.03
CA LEU A 169 -15.17 -14.98 -1.32
C LEU A 169 -16.13 -14.91 -2.52
N GLU A 170 -17.36 -14.46 -2.28
CA GLU A 170 -18.31 -14.13 -3.33
C GLU A 170 -18.06 -12.70 -3.80
N ILE A 171 -17.64 -12.54 -5.06
CA ILE A 171 -17.44 -11.22 -5.65
C ILE A 171 -18.79 -10.72 -6.16
N ILE A 172 -19.28 -9.66 -5.53
CA ILE A 172 -20.49 -8.95 -5.93
C ILE A 172 -20.06 -7.60 -6.51
N ASP A 173 -20.50 -7.28 -7.72
CA ASP A 173 -20.20 -5.99 -8.32
C ASP A 173 -21.05 -4.86 -7.70
N GLN A 174 -20.76 -3.61 -8.11
CA GLN A 174 -21.48 -2.42 -7.63
C GLN A 174 -22.99 -2.41 -7.97
N PHE A 175 -23.47 -3.35 -8.79
CA PHE A 175 -24.87 -3.52 -9.16
C PHE A 175 -25.52 -4.71 -8.46
N GLU A 176 -24.88 -5.24 -7.41
CA GLU A 176 -25.31 -6.41 -6.65
C GLU A 176 -25.38 -7.70 -7.47
N SER A 177 -24.66 -7.76 -8.60
CA SER A 177 -24.57 -8.98 -9.39
C SER A 177 -23.36 -9.80 -9.00
N GLN A 178 -23.56 -11.10 -8.79
CA GLN A 178 -22.44 -12.02 -8.57
C GLN A 178 -21.64 -12.16 -9.86
N LEU A 179 -20.33 -12.01 -9.76
CA LEU A 179 -19.40 -12.32 -10.83
C LEU A 179 -19.29 -13.84 -10.94
N LEU A 180 -20.18 -14.43 -11.72
CA LEU A 180 -20.10 -15.83 -12.13
C LEU A 180 -19.38 -15.89 -13.47
N ALA A 181 -18.60 -16.95 -13.68
CA ALA A 181 -18.09 -17.20 -15.02
C ALA A 181 -19.24 -17.54 -15.97
N ASN A 182 -19.16 -17.00 -17.20
CA ASN A 182 -20.13 -17.22 -18.27
C ASN A 182 -20.04 -18.62 -18.87
#